data_AF-A0A0F3MI59-F1
#
_entry.id   AF-A0A0F3MI59-F1
#
_cell.length_a   1.000
_cell.length_b   1.000
_cell.length_c   1.000
_cell.angle_alpha   90.00
_cell.angle_beta   90.00
_cell.angle_gamma   90.00
#
_symmetry.space_group_name_H-M   'P 1'
#
loop_
_entity.id
_entity.type
_entity.pdbx_description
1 polymer ?
#
loop_
_entity_poly.entity_id
_entity_poly.type
_entity_poly.pdbx_seq_one_letter_code
_entity_poly.pdbx_strand_id
1 'polypeptide(L)' 'MKFDQIKELKDEKFRRLTGLRKETFSKMVDILRKADGLKKSKSWRKNISLI' A
#
# COMPACT_ATOMS: atom_id res chain seq x y z
N MET A 1 5.69 -4.20 0.16
CA MET A 1 5.08 -3.57 1.36
C MET A 1 4.43 -4.65 2.21
N LYS A 2 4.55 -4.59 3.55
CA LYS A 2 4.06 -5.64 4.48
C LYS A 2 2.56 -5.56 4.79
N PHE A 3 1.70 -5.24 3.82
CA PHE A 3 0.25 -5.16 4.04
C PHE A 3 -0.46 -6.51 3.92
N ASP A 4 0.16 -7.48 3.24
CA ASP A 4 -0.43 -8.80 3.01
C ASP A 4 -0.61 -9.61 4.31
N GLN A 5 0.28 -9.42 5.31
CA GLN A 5 0.15 -10.05 6.63
C GLN A 5 -1.09 -9.59 7.41
N ILE A 6 -1.54 -8.35 7.17
CA ILE A 6 -2.69 -7.77 7.88
C ILE A 6 -4.00 -8.19 7.19
N LYS A 7 -3.96 -8.51 5.88
CA LYS A 7 -5.11 -9.05 5.14
C LYS A 7 -5.56 -10.43 5.64
N GLU A 8 -4.66 -11.24 6.17
CA GLU A 8 -4.97 -12.59 6.67
C GLU A 8 -5.68 -12.60 8.04
N LEU A 9 -5.84 -11.45 8.69
CA LEU A 9 -6.57 -11.34 9.95
C LEU A 9 -8.09 -11.46 9.73
N LYS A 10 -8.77 -12.26 10.56
CA LYS A 10 -10.25 -12.26 10.66
C LYS A 10 -10.77 -10.87 11.01
N ASP A 11 -11.95 -10.50 10.50
CA ASP A 11 -12.54 -9.17 10.62
C ASP A 11 -12.59 -8.64 12.05
N GLU A 12 -12.94 -9.49 13.01
CA GLU A 12 -13.02 -9.08 14.40
C GLU A 12 -11.64 -8.71 14.99
N LYS A 13 -10.63 -9.54 14.76
CA LYS A 13 -9.26 -9.29 15.23
C LYS A 13 -8.66 -8.08 14.52
N PHE A 14 -8.91 -7.95 13.22
CA PHE A 14 -8.51 -6.79 12.43
C PHE A 14 -9.10 -5.49 13.00
N ARG A 15 -10.41 -5.47 13.29
CA ARG A 15 -11.11 -4.27 13.78
C ARG A 15 -10.68 -3.91 15.20
N ARG A 16 -10.41 -4.89 16.07
CA ARG A 16 -9.83 -4.64 17.42
C ARG A 16 -8.43 -4.05 17.37
N LEU A 17 -7.58 -4.53 16.45
CA LEU A 17 -6.19 -4.09 16.36
C LEU A 17 -6.04 -2.73 15.66
N THR A 18 -6.81 -2.49 14.61
CA THR A 18 -6.63 -1.32 13.74
C THR A 18 -7.67 -0.22 13.99
N GLY A 19 -8.81 -0.54 14.60
CA GLY A 19 -9.95 0.37 14.74
C GLY A 19 -10.66 0.70 13.42
N LEU A 20 -10.22 0.12 12.30
CA LEU A 20 -10.73 0.43 10.96
C LEU A 20 -11.56 -0.72 10.40
N ARG A 21 -12.45 -0.38 9.46
CA ARG A 21 -13.07 -1.37 8.59
C ARG A 21 -12.05 -1.84 7.55
N LYS A 22 -12.08 -3.12 7.20
CA LYS A 22 -11.21 -3.68 6.15
C LYS A 22 -11.35 -2.96 4.81
N GLU A 23 -12.55 -2.50 4.48
CA GLU A 23 -12.81 -1.76 3.26
C GLU A 23 -12.01 -0.45 3.20
N THR A 24 -12.01 0.32 4.30
CA THR A 24 -11.23 1.56 4.44
C THR A 24 -9.73 1.28 4.32
N PHE A 25 -9.26 0.24 4.99
CA PHE A 25 -7.86 -0.19 4.91
C PHE A 25 -7.46 -0.59 3.48
N SER A 26 -8.33 -1.30 2.76
CA SER A 26 -8.08 -1.67 1.35
C SER A 26 -7.89 -0.44 0.47
N LYS A 27 -8.73 0.59 0.64
CA LYS A 27 -8.62 1.87 -0.07
C LYS A 27 -7.30 2.60 0.26
N MET A 28 -6.88 2.59 1.53
CA MET A 28 -5.58 3.17 1.92
C MET A 28 -4.41 2.43 1.26
N VAL A 29 -4.43 1.09 1.24
CA VAL A 29 -3.37 0.29 0.60
C VAL A 29 -3.32 0.53 -0.91
N ASP A 30 -4.47 0.70 -1.58
CA ASP A 30 -4.53 1.04 -2.99
C ASP A 30 -3.87 2.40 -3.30
N ILE A 31 -4.16 3.42 -2.48
CA ILE A 31 -3.52 4.75 -2.59
C ILE A 31 -2.01 4.64 -2.41
N LEU A 32 -1.55 3.90 -1.39
CA LEU A 32 -0.12 3.70 -1.14
C LEU A 32 0.57 2.95 -2.28
N ARG A 33 -0.06 1.91 -2.85
CA ARG A 33 0.46 1.18 -4.01
C ARG A 33 0.55 2.07 -5.25
N LYS A 34 -0.47 2.91 -5.50
CA LYS A 34 -0.46 3.90 -6.60
C LYS A 34 0.66 4.93 -6.42
N ALA A 35 0.85 5.44 -5.22
CA ALA A 35 1.92 6.39 -4.90
C ALA A 35 3.31 5.77 -5.09
N ASP A 36 3.52 4.53 -4.65
CA ASP A 36 4.78 3.81 -4.81
C ASP A 36 5.10 3.51 -6.29
N GLY A 37 4.09 3.07 -7.05
CA GLY A 37 4.20 2.87 -8.49
C GLY A 37 4.56 4.15 -9.25
N LEU A 38 3.98 5.29 -8.87
CA LEU A 38 4.33 6.60 -9.41
C LEU A 38 5.75 7.03 -9.04
N LYS A 39 6.22 6.69 -7.83
CA LYS A 39 7.58 7.00 -7.38
C LYS A 39 8.62 6.21 -8.18
N LYS A 40 8.35 4.93 -8.49
CA LYS A 40 9.18 4.10 -9.38
C LYS A 40 9.21 4.63 -10.82
N SER A 41 8.07 5.09 -11.35
CA SER A 41 8.04 5.65 -12.71
C SER A 41 8.79 6.98 -12.83
N LYS A 42 8.76 7.82 -11.78
CA LYS A 42 9.55 9.06 -11.72
C LYS A 42 11.04 8.83 -11.47
N SER A 43 11.44 7.83 -10.67
CA SER A 43 12.87 7.55 -10.45
C SER A 43 13.55 6.98 -11.69
N TRP A 44 12.85 6.17 -12.49
CA TRP A 44 13.36 5.64 -13.75
C TRP A 44 13.75 6.75 -14.75
N ARG A 45 12.98 7.85 -14.79
CA ARG A 45 13.29 9.00 -15.66
C ARG A 45 14.57 9.76 -15.30
N LYS A 46 15.16 9.56 -14.12
CA LYS A 46 16.45 10.17 -13.76
C LYS A 46 17.66 9.34 -14.17
N ASN A 47 17.49 8.06 -14.51
CA ASN A 47 18.61 7.18 -14.87
C ASN A 47 18.84 7.06 -16.39
N ILE A 48 17.93 7.56 -17.23
CA ILE A 48 18.05 7.52 -18.70
C ILE A 48 18.64 8.83 -19.27
N SER A 49 18.70 9.91 -18.48
CA SER A 49 19.32 11.17 -18.91
C SER A 49 20.83 11.24 -18.66
N LEU A 50 21.47 10.13 -18.27
CA LEU A 50 22.87 10.06 -17.83
C LEU A 50 23.65 8.93 -18.51
N ILE A 51 23.18 8.46 -19.67
CA ILE A 51 23.87 7.53 -20.56
C ILE A 51 24.16 8.26 -21.87
#